data_AF-A0A914YUA5-F1
#
_entry.id   AF-A0A914YUA5-F1
#
_cell.length_a   1.000
_cell.length_b   1.000
_cell.length_c   1.000
_cell.angle_alpha   90.00
_cell.angle_beta   90.00
_cell.angle_gamma   90.00
#
_symmetry.space_group_name_H-M   'P 1'
#
loop_
_entity.id
_entity.type
_entity.pdbx_description
1 polymer ?
#
loop_
_entity_poly.entity_id
_entity_poly.type
_entity_poly.pdbx_seq_one_letter_code
_entity_poly.pdbx_strand_id
1 'polypeptide(L)'
;MHPRYGAEREYAVRVLGELSEEQMQSMRDGVQLEDGVAKFGMIEFLGGEGSNRWYRVTIHEGRNREVRRMFEAMGVTVSRLIRTRFGDVGLPKNLRRGRWEELDMW
;
A
#
# COMPACT_ATOMS: atom_id res chain seq x y z
N MET A 1 10.55 0.13 19.07
CA MET A 1 9.58 -0.65 18.26
C MET A 1 9.06 -1.82 19.08
N HIS A 2 7.77 -1.89 19.42
CA HIS A 2 7.21 -3.04 20.15
C HIS A 2 6.67 -4.09 19.14
N PRO A 3 7.20 -5.33 19.10
CA PRO A 3 6.90 -6.34 18.06
C PRO A 3 5.44 -6.77 17.92
N ARG A 4 4.61 -6.42 18.92
CA ARG A 4 3.27 -6.99 19.11
C ARG A 4 2.18 -6.43 18.18
N TYR A 5 2.40 -5.29 17.51
CA TYR A 5 1.36 -4.64 16.70
C TYR A 5 1.48 -4.85 15.19
N GLY A 6 2.53 -5.56 14.73
CA GLY A 6 2.88 -5.59 13.31
C GLY A 6 3.31 -4.20 12.85
N ALA A 7 4.53 -4.07 12.33
CA ALA A 7 4.96 -2.77 11.80
C ALA A 7 4.01 -2.35 10.66
N GLU A 8 3.32 -1.22 10.79
CA GLU A 8 2.49 -0.66 9.72
C GLU A 8 3.36 -0.42 8.48
N ARG A 9 2.85 -0.79 7.32
CA ARG A 9 3.53 -0.59 6.04
C ARG A 9 2.69 0.34 5.20
N GLU A 10 3.31 1.40 4.71
CA GLU A 10 2.68 2.30 3.76
C GLU A 10 3.19 2.03 2.36
N TYR A 11 2.28 2.02 1.40
CA TYR A 11 2.58 1.84 -0.01
C TYR A 11 2.02 2.98 -0.85
N ALA A 12 2.81 3.42 -1.81
CA ALA A 12 2.34 4.14 -2.98
C ALA A 12 2.04 3.12 -4.09
N VAL A 13 0.78 3.07 -4.52
CA VAL A 13 0.26 2.13 -5.50
C VAL A 13 -0.16 2.90 -6.74
N ARG A 14 0.41 2.58 -7.89
CA ARG A 14 -0.08 3.08 -9.18
C ARG A 14 -0.88 1.99 -9.85
N VAL A 15 -2.08 2.33 -10.29
CA VAL A 15 -2.99 1.42 -11.00
C VAL A 15 -3.30 1.93 -12.39
N LEU A 16 -3.70 1.00 -13.25
CA LEU A 16 -4.38 1.28 -14.51
C LEU A 16 -5.89 1.24 -14.26
N GLY A 17 -6.58 2.37 -14.49
CA GLY A 17 -7.98 2.56 -14.11
C GLY A 17 -8.11 3.38 -12.83
N GLU A 18 -9.32 3.39 -12.27
CA GLU A 18 -9.69 4.19 -11.10
C GLU A 18 -10.62 3.38 -10.21
N LEU A 19 -10.49 3.57 -8.91
CA LEU A 19 -11.39 3.01 -7.90
C LEU A 19 -12.52 3.98 -7.63
N SER A 20 -13.75 3.47 -7.52
CA SER A 20 -14.86 4.24 -6.97
C SER A 20 -14.71 4.40 -5.45
N GLU A 21 -15.42 5.37 -4.88
CA GLU A 21 -15.48 5.56 -3.42
C GLU A 21 -16.02 4.31 -2.71
N GLU A 22 -17.00 3.62 -3.30
CA GLU A 22 -17.56 2.38 -2.76
C GLU A 22 -16.53 1.25 -2.73
N GLN A 23 -15.70 1.14 -3.77
CA GLN A 23 -14.61 0.16 -3.82
C GLN A 23 -13.54 0.48 -2.77
N MET A 24 -13.18 1.76 -2.62
CA MET A 24 -12.27 2.19 -1.56
C MET A 24 -12.83 1.89 -0.17
N GLN A 25 -14.12 2.10 0.04
CA GLN A 25 -14.79 1.79 1.30
C GLN A 25 -14.81 0.27 1.57
N SER A 26 -15.16 -0.54 0.57
CA SER A 26 -15.10 -2.00 0.67
C SER A 26 -13.72 -2.51 1.07
N MET A 27 -12.64 -1.91 0.56
CA MET A 27 -11.28 -2.29 0.95
C MET A 27 -10.89 -1.84 2.37
N ARG A 28 -11.56 -0.83 2.95
CA ARG A 28 -11.41 -0.47 4.37
C ARG A 28 -12.20 -1.43 5.28
N ASP A 29 -13.40 -1.81 4.86
CA ASP A 29 -14.29 -2.68 5.62
C ASP A 29 -13.81 -4.14 5.60
N GLY A 30 -13.25 -4.57 4.47
CA GLY A 30 -12.63 -5.88 4.28
C GLY A 30 -13.09 -6.56 2.99
N VAL A 31 -12.14 -7.16 2.28
CA VAL A 31 -12.37 -7.92 1.05
C VAL A 31 -11.96 -9.37 1.28
N GLN A 32 -12.81 -10.29 0.83
CA GLN A 32 -12.50 -11.72 0.89
C GLN A 32 -11.44 -12.07 -0.16
N LEU A 33 -10.28 -12.57 0.30
CA LEU A 33 -9.26 -13.19 -0.54
C LEU A 33 -9.21 -14.71 -0.28
N GLU A 34 -8.45 -15.44 -1.08
CA GLU A 34 -8.30 -16.91 -0.97
C GLU A 34 -7.82 -17.38 0.41
N ASP A 35 -6.93 -16.61 1.03
CA ASP A 35 -6.30 -16.86 2.34
C ASP A 35 -6.99 -16.10 3.50
N GLY A 36 -8.21 -15.60 3.27
CA GLY A 36 -9.04 -14.92 4.27
C GLY A 36 -9.34 -13.45 3.97
N VAL A 37 -10.08 -12.79 4.87
CA VAL A 37 -10.40 -11.36 4.74
C VAL A 37 -9.13 -10.52 4.87
N ALA A 38 -8.96 -9.54 3.99
CA ALA A 38 -7.89 -8.55 4.05
C ALA A 38 -8.49 -7.14 4.02
N LYS A 39 -7.84 -6.18 4.68
CA LYS A 39 -8.31 -4.80 4.75
C LYS A 39 -7.15 -3.82 4.78
N PHE A 40 -7.34 -2.66 4.16
CA PHE A 40 -6.43 -1.54 4.31
C PHE A 40 -6.75 -0.78 5.61
N GLY A 41 -5.71 -0.39 6.35
CA GLY A 41 -5.86 0.56 7.46
C GLY A 41 -6.26 1.95 6.96
N MET A 42 -5.75 2.33 5.78
CA MET A 42 -6.08 3.55 5.07
C MET A 42 -5.94 3.32 3.57
N ILE A 43 -6.79 3.98 2.80
CA ILE A 43 -6.65 4.17 1.35
C ILE A 43 -7.04 5.60 1.00
N GLU A 44 -6.15 6.29 0.29
CA GLU A 44 -6.27 7.70 -0.10
C GLU A 44 -5.88 7.87 -1.57
N PHE A 45 -6.70 8.58 -2.33
CA PHE A 45 -6.39 8.93 -3.71
C PHE A 45 -5.41 10.12 -3.77
N LEU A 46 -4.30 9.95 -4.50
CA LEU A 46 -3.23 10.96 -4.62
C LEU A 46 -3.21 11.69 -5.97
N GLY A 47 -4.23 11.49 -6.81
CA GLY A 47 -4.27 12.03 -8.17
C GLY A 47 -3.70 11.07 -9.22
N GLY A 48 -3.57 11.58 -10.45
CA GLY A 48 -3.07 10.80 -11.58
C GLY A 48 -3.27 11.52 -12.91
N GLU A 49 -2.69 10.96 -13.96
CA GLU A 49 -2.74 11.49 -15.33
C GLU A 49 -3.10 10.38 -16.31
N GLY A 50 -3.94 10.69 -17.29
CA GLY A 50 -4.43 9.72 -18.27
C GLY A 50 -5.18 8.57 -17.60
N SER A 51 -4.81 7.33 -17.91
CA SER A 51 -5.37 6.11 -17.31
C SER A 51 -4.69 5.66 -16.02
N ASN A 52 -3.67 6.38 -15.55
CA ASN A 52 -2.95 6.02 -14.33
C ASN A 52 -3.47 6.80 -13.14
N ARG A 53 -3.66 6.11 -12.02
CA ARG A 53 -4.06 6.68 -10.74
C ARG A 53 -3.12 6.23 -9.64
N TRP A 54 -2.80 7.13 -8.71
CA TRP A 54 -1.98 6.84 -7.54
C TRP A 54 -2.85 6.79 -6.29
N TYR A 55 -2.59 5.79 -5.46
CA TYR A 55 -3.21 5.62 -4.16
C TYR A 55 -2.12 5.45 -3.10
N ARG A 56 -2.33 6.04 -1.93
CA ARG A 56 -1.62 5.69 -0.70
C ARG A 56 -2.43 4.63 0.03
N VAL A 57 -1.80 3.56 0.48
CA VAL A 57 -2.46 2.55 1.32
C VAL A 57 -1.59 2.14 2.50
N THR A 58 -2.22 1.74 3.60
CA THR A 58 -1.53 1.11 4.74
C THR A 58 -2.04 -0.29 5.03
N ILE A 59 -1.13 -1.19 5.42
CA ILE A 59 -1.44 -2.54 5.93
C ILE A 59 -0.68 -2.82 7.22
N HIS A 60 -1.28 -3.60 8.12
CA HIS A 60 -0.64 -4.06 9.36
C HIS A 60 -0.09 -5.49 9.23
N GLU A 61 -0.64 -6.28 8.31
CA GLU A 61 -0.15 -7.61 7.94
C GLU A 61 0.77 -7.54 6.70
N GLY A 62 1.12 -8.70 6.16
CA GLY A 62 2.07 -8.84 5.07
C GLY A 62 1.93 -10.17 4.36
N ARG A 63 0.70 -10.55 4.02
CA ARG A 63 0.43 -11.79 3.26
C ARG A 63 1.04 -11.67 1.86
N ASN A 64 1.27 -12.81 1.22
CA ASN A 64 1.90 -12.84 -0.10
C ASN A 64 1.10 -11.99 -1.08
N ARG A 65 1.75 -10.97 -1.67
CA ARG A 65 1.17 -10.05 -2.67
C ARG A 65 -0.15 -9.39 -2.26
N GLU A 66 -0.42 -9.25 -0.97
CA GLU A 66 -1.71 -8.81 -0.42
C GLU A 66 -2.25 -7.52 -1.07
N VAL A 67 -1.43 -6.46 -1.14
CA VAL A 67 -1.83 -5.20 -1.79
C VAL A 67 -2.24 -5.43 -3.24
N ARG A 68 -1.51 -6.24 -4.01
CA ARG A 68 -1.88 -6.48 -5.42
C ARG A 68 -3.20 -7.22 -5.54
N ARG A 69 -3.39 -8.26 -4.72
CA ARG A 69 -4.61 -9.07 -4.70
C ARG A 69 -5.84 -8.25 -4.29
N MET A 70 -5.70 -7.34 -3.33
CA MET A 70 -6.76 -6.41 -2.94
C MET A 70 -7.23 -5.53 -4.11
N PHE A 71 -6.30 -4.94 -4.85
CA PHE A 71 -6.62 -4.12 -6.03
C PHE A 71 -7.16 -4.97 -7.20
N GLU A 72 -6.59 -6.16 -7.42
CA GLU A 72 -7.07 -7.12 -8.44
C GLU A 72 -8.52 -7.57 -8.15
N ALA A 73 -8.90 -7.76 -6.88
CA ALA A 73 -10.27 -8.10 -6.47
C ALA A 73 -11.28 -6.98 -6.80
N MET A 74 -10.84 -5.73 -6.92
CA MET A 74 -11.65 -4.59 -7.38
C MET A 74 -11.63 -4.43 -8.91
N GLY A 75 -10.95 -5.33 -9.64
CA GLY A 75 -10.86 -5.29 -11.10
C GLY A 75 -9.84 -4.30 -11.66
N VAL A 76 -8.94 -3.76 -10.83
CA VAL A 76 -7.90 -2.80 -11.27
C VAL A 76 -6.50 -3.41 -11.18
N THR A 77 -5.67 -3.11 -12.19
CA THR A 77 -4.32 -3.69 -12.29
C THR A 77 -3.27 -2.77 -11.67
N VAL A 78 -2.45 -3.30 -10.76
CA VAL A 78 -1.32 -2.57 -10.14
C VAL A 78 -0.10 -2.53 -11.07
N SER A 79 0.18 -1.37 -11.66
CA SER A 79 1.32 -1.14 -12.55
C SER A 79 2.60 -0.73 -11.81
N ARG A 80 2.51 -0.18 -10.60
CA ARG A 80 3.67 0.14 -9.75
C ARG A 80 3.29 0.00 -8.28
N LEU A 81 4.19 -0.56 -7.48
CA LEU A 81 4.02 -0.72 -6.05
C LEU A 81 5.33 -0.36 -5.37
N ILE A 82 5.31 0.65 -4.49
CA ILE A 82 6.48 1.13 -3.76
C ILE A 82 6.11 1.17 -2.29
N ARG A 83 6.88 0.49 -1.43
CA ARG A 83 6.74 0.70 0.02
C ARG A 83 7.43 2.01 0.39
N THR A 84 6.67 2.96 0.89
CA THR A 84 7.14 4.31 1.25
C THR A 84 7.43 4.45 2.73
N ARG A 85 6.91 3.56 3.58
CA ARG A 85 7.18 3.55 5.02
C ARG A 85 7.08 2.15 5.61
N PHE A 86 7.90 1.88 6.62
CA PHE A 86 7.83 0.68 7.46
C PHE A 86 7.97 1.09 8.93
N GLY A 87 6.88 0.96 9.69
CA GLY A 87 6.78 1.51 11.04
C GLY A 87 7.04 3.02 11.02
N ASP A 88 8.02 3.46 11.79
CA ASP A 88 8.41 4.86 11.92
C ASP A 88 9.46 5.28 10.86
N VAL A 89 9.92 4.36 10.02
CA VAL A 89 10.97 4.59 9.03
C VAL A 89 10.34 4.86 7.66
N GLY A 90 10.38 6.11 7.22
CA GLY A 90 10.00 6.52 5.86
C GLY A 90 11.13 6.32 4.85
N LEU A 91 10.79 6.11 3.58
CA LEU A 91 11.74 6.10 2.47
C LEU A 91 12.25 7.54 2.24
N PRO A 92 13.56 7.80 2.40
CA PRO A 92 14.09 9.15 2.19
C PRO A 92 13.91 9.61 0.75
N LYS A 93 13.48 10.87 0.56
CA LYS A 93 13.17 11.42 -0.78
C LYS A 93 14.40 11.47 -1.72
N ASN A 94 15.59 11.60 -1.15
CA ASN A 94 16.87 11.70 -1.83
C ASN A 94 17.58 10.35 -2.00
N LEU A 95 17.05 9.25 -1.43
CA LEU A 95 17.66 7.94 -1.56
C LEU A 95 17.36 7.33 -2.94
N ARG A 96 18.40 7.18 -3.76
CA ARG A 96 18.27 6.60 -5.10
C ARG A 96 17.92 5.11 -5.02
N ARG A 97 17.16 4.61 -6.01
CA ARG A 97 16.81 3.19 -6.12
C ARG A 97 18.08 2.31 -6.08
N GLY A 98 18.02 1.24 -5.28
CA GLY A 98 19.13 0.27 -5.14
C GLY A 98 20.24 0.75 -4.20
N ARG A 99 20.12 1.94 -3.61
CA ARG A 99 21.02 2.44 -2.57
C ARG A 99 20.42 2.20 -1.20
N TRP A 100 21.29 2.21 -0.20
CA TRP A 100 20.95 2.15 1.21
C TRP A 100 21.64 3.30 1.93
N GLU A 101 21.11 3.63 3.10
CA GLU A 101 21.65 4.60 4.05
C GLU A 101 21.47 3.98 5.44
N GLU A 102 22.47 4.15 6.29
CA GLU A 102 22.40 3.71 7.68
C GLU A 102 21.54 4.69 8.48
N LEU A 103 20.69 4.17 9.36
CA LEU A 103 19.90 5.04 10.24
C LEU A 103 20.79 5.47 11.40
N ASP A 104 20.85 6.77 11.66
CA ASP A 104 21.52 7.29 12.85
C ASP A 104 20.87 6.65 14.09
N MET A 105 21.69 5.97 14.90
CA MET A 105 21.28 5.56 16.23
C MET A 105 21.37 6.78 17.13
N TRP A 106 20.24 7.20 17.70
CA TRP A 106 20.20 8.25 18.73
C TRP A 106 21.05 7.87 19.95
#